data_AF-A0A3K4K8W0-F1
#
_entry.id   AF-A0A3K4K8W0-F1
#
_cell.length_a   1.000
_cell.length_b   1.000
_cell.length_c   1.000
_cell.angle_alpha   90.00
_cell.angle_beta   90.00
_cell.angle_gamma   90.00
#
_symmetry.space_group_name_H-M   'P 1'
#
loop_
_entity.id
_entity.type
_entity.pdbx_description
1 polymer ?
#
loop_
_entity_poly.entity_id
_entity_poly.type
_entity_poly.pdbx_seq_one_letter_code
_entity_poly.pdbx_strand_id
1 'polypeptide(L)' 'MLTQIGYVPNVAQADHTIEGLRQLIFIYPSALAVVTIVAMGCFYSLNEKMYVRIVEEIEARKRTA' A
#
# COMPACT_ATOMS: atom_id res chain seq x y z
N MET A 1 -5.40 -6.87 -21.13
CA MET A 1 -6.39 -6.52 -20.09
C MET A 1 -7.58 -5.77 -20.68
N LEU A 2 -7.46 -4.55 -21.19
CA LEU A 2 -8.61 -3.81 -21.79
C LEU A 2 -9.26 -4.52 -22.99
N THR A 3 -8.45 -5.14 -23.87
CA THR A 3 -8.95 -5.95 -24.99
C THR A 3 -9.63 -7.25 -24.55
N GLN A 4 -9.34 -7.76 -23.36
CA GLN A 4 -9.94 -9.00 -22.84
C GLN A 4 -11.35 -8.77 -22.27
N ILE A 5 -11.66 -7.53 -21.86
CA ILE A 5 -12.99 -7.13 -21.36
C ILE A 5 -13.89 -6.57 -22.48
N GLY A 6 -13.44 -6.62 -23.73
CA GLY A 6 -14.22 -6.13 -24.88
C GLY A 6 -14.21 -4.60 -25.04
N TYR A 7 -13.22 -3.90 -24.49
CA TYR A 7 -13.13 -2.43 -24.61
C TYR A 7 -12.94 -2.00 -26.08
N VAL A 8 -13.86 -1.16 -26.56
CA VAL A 8 -13.75 -0.46 -27.86
C VAL A 8 -13.78 1.05 -27.60
N PRO A 9 -12.83 1.82 -28.15
CA PRO A 9 -12.76 3.27 -27.93
C PRO A 9 -13.87 4.01 -28.68
N ASN A 10 -14.25 5.18 -28.16
CA ASN A 10 -15.14 6.16 -28.79
C ASN A 10 -16.55 5.63 -29.19
N VAL A 11 -17.00 4.57 -28.51
CA VAL A 11 -18.35 3.99 -28.66
C VAL A 11 -18.93 3.66 -27.29
N ALA A 12 -20.25 3.57 -27.21
CA ALA A 12 -20.93 3.09 -26.02
C ALA A 12 -20.49 1.64 -25.74
N GLN A 13 -20.02 1.40 -24.51
CA GLN A 13 -19.52 0.09 -24.11
C GLN A 13 -20.65 -0.79 -23.63
N ALA A 14 -20.52 -2.09 -23.88
CA ALA A 14 -21.45 -3.07 -23.35
C ALA A 14 -21.32 -3.14 -21.81
N ASP A 15 -22.43 -3.48 -21.14
CA ASP A 15 -22.51 -3.48 -19.67
C ASP A 15 -21.41 -4.32 -19.02
N HIS A 16 -21.06 -5.47 -19.61
CA HIS A 16 -19.99 -6.34 -19.13
C HIS A 16 -18.60 -5.68 -19.16
N THR A 17 -18.33 -4.80 -20.14
CA THR A 17 -17.07 -4.06 -20.25
C THR A 17 -16.99 -2.99 -19.17
N ILE A 18 -18.11 -2.32 -18.86
CA ILE A 18 -18.19 -1.31 -17.79
C ILE A 18 -17.97 -1.96 -16.42
N GLU A 19 -18.56 -3.13 -16.17
CA GLU A 19 -18.30 -3.90 -14.94
C GLU A 19 -16.84 -4.32 -14.84
N GLY A 20 -16.25 -4.82 -15.93
CA GLY A 20 -14.83 -5.16 -15.99
C GLY A 20 -13.92 -3.97 -15.70
N LEU A 21 -14.24 -2.78 -16.23
CA LEU A 21 -13.52 -1.55 -15.91
C LEU A 21 -13.65 -1.15 -14.45
N ARG A 22 -14.86 -1.24 -13.88
CA ARG A 22 -15.10 -0.92 -12.46
C ARG A 22 -14.26 -1.83 -11.57
N GLN A 23 -14.29 -3.14 -11.81
CA GLN A 23 -13.47 -4.10 -11.07
C GLN A 23 -11.98 -3.79 -11.19
N LEU A 24 -11.50 -3.45 -12.38
CA LEU A 24 -10.09 -3.11 -12.61
C LEU A 24 -9.66 -1.91 -11.76
N ILE A 25 -10.47 -0.84 -11.76
CA ILE A 25 -10.19 0.40 -11.02
C ILE A 25 -10.22 0.16 -9.50
N PHE A 26 -11.01 -0.80 -9.01
CA PHE A 26 -11.03 -1.13 -7.58
C PHE A 26 -9.93 -2.11 -7.18
N ILE A 27 -9.67 -3.16 -7.95
CA ILE A 27 -8.74 -4.23 -7.59
C ILE A 27 -7.31 -3.68 -7.45
N TYR A 28 -6.86 -2.82 -8.36
CA TYR A 28 -5.49 -2.30 -8.32
C TYR A 28 -5.19 -1.46 -7.07
N PRO A 29 -5.95 -0.40 -6.74
CA PRO A 29 -5.77 0.34 -5.48
C PRO A 29 -5.98 -0.53 -4.24
N SER A 30 -6.93 -1.47 -4.27
CA SER A 30 -7.19 -2.35 -3.12
C SER A 30 -6.00 -3.28 -2.85
N ALA A 31 -5.46 -3.91 -3.89
CA ALA A 31 -4.29 -4.76 -3.77
C ALA A 31 -3.08 -3.95 -3.28
N LEU A 32 -2.89 -2.74 -3.81
CA LEU A 32 -1.81 -1.86 -3.39
C LEU A 32 -1.97 -1.42 -1.92
N ALA A 33 -3.19 -1.14 -1.47
CA ALA A 33 -3.48 -0.83 -0.07
C ALA A 33 -3.15 -2.02 0.84
N VAL A 34 -3.56 -3.24 0.47
CA VAL A 34 -3.23 -4.46 1.22
C VAL A 34 -1.72 -4.66 1.29
N VAL A 35 -1.00 -4.52 0.17
CA VAL A 35 0.47 -4.60 0.15
C VAL A 35 1.09 -3.54 1.06
N THR A 36 0.56 -2.32 1.07
CA THR A 36 1.06 -1.23 1.94
C THR A 36 0.81 -1.54 3.41
N ILE A 37 -0.37 -2.06 3.76
CA ILE A 37 -0.71 -2.47 5.13
C ILE A 37 0.20 -3.60 5.58
N VAL A 38 0.46 -4.59 4.72
CA VAL A 38 1.40 -5.68 5.03
C VAL A 38 2.83 -5.15 5.14
N ALA A 39 3.24 -4.26 4.25
CA ALA A 39 4.55 -3.63 4.30
C ALA A 39 4.72 -2.84 5.60
N MET A 40 3.72 -2.06 6.01
CA MET A 40 3.72 -1.35 7.29
C MET A 40 3.68 -2.33 8.48
N GLY A 41 2.75 -3.27 8.50
CA GLY A 41 2.61 -4.22 9.60
C GLY A 41 3.82 -5.13 9.81
N CYS A 42 4.45 -5.59 8.72
CA CYS A 42 5.59 -6.53 8.78
C CYS A 42 6.95 -5.83 8.78
N PHE A 43 7.16 -4.81 7.95
CA PHE A 43 8.46 -4.14 7.79
C PHE A 43 8.57 -2.84 8.59
N TYR A 44 7.46 -2.23 9.02
CA TYR A 44 7.47 -1.04 9.87
C TYR A 44 7.41 -1.41 11.37
N SER A 45 8.22 -2.39 11.79
CA SER A 45 8.30 -2.80 13.20
C SER A 45 9.03 -1.78 14.11
N LEU A 46 9.48 -0.60 13.65
CA LEU A 46 10.65 0.01 14.32
C LEU A 46 10.91 1.52 14.14
N ASN A 47 9.92 2.39 13.99
CA ASN A 47 10.21 3.79 14.38
C ASN A 47 10.39 3.86 15.92
N GLU A 48 9.58 3.10 16.66
CA GLU A 48 9.57 3.12 18.12
C GLU A 48 10.78 2.42 18.77
N LYS A 49 11.19 1.21 18.32
CA LYS A 49 12.37 0.57 18.94
C LYS A 49 13.69 1.28 18.57
N MET A 50 13.74 1.98 17.44
CA MET A 50 14.89 2.80 17.06
C MET A 50 14.93 4.08 17.90
N TYR A 51 13.78 4.73 18.10
CA TYR A 51 13.61 5.83 19.05
C TYR A 51 14.02 5.45 20.49
N VAL A 52 13.51 4.33 21.01
CA VAL A 52 13.87 3.82 22.35
C VAL A 52 15.39 3.58 22.46
N ARG A 53 16.00 2.97 21.44
CA ARG A 53 17.45 2.74 21.41
C ARG A 53 18.25 4.05 21.45
N ILE A 54 17.82 5.08 20.71
CA ILE A 54 18.47 6.40 20.74
C ILE A 54 18.34 7.04 22.14
N VAL A 55 17.16 6.96 22.76
CA VAL A 55 16.93 7.52 24.10
C VAL A 55 17.79 6.81 25.16
N GLU A 56 17.85 5.48 25.15
CA GLU A 56 18.73 4.70 26.02
C GLU A 56 20.20 5.11 25.87
N GLU A 57 20.66 5.30 24.64
CA GLU A 57 22.04 5.69 24.37
C GLU A 57 22.35 7.11 24.92
N ILE A 58 21.40 8.04 24.83
CA ILE A 58 21.52 9.39 25.39
C ILE A 58 21.54 9.35 26.93
N GLU A 59 20.66 8.57 27.56
CA GLU A 59 20.63 8.44 29.03
C GLU A 59 21.89 7.79 29.59
N ALA A 60 22.42 6.76 28.93
CA ALA A 60 23.67 6.12 29.34
C ALA A 60 24.84 7.11 29.33
N ARG A 61 24.93 7.97 28.31
CA ARG A 61 25.96 9.03 28.24
C ARG A 61 25.80 10.05 29.37
N LYS A 62 24.57 10.42 29.73
CA LYS A 62 24.30 11.36 30.84
C LYS A 62 24.61 10.79 32.21
N ARG A 63 24.51 9.48 32.41
CA ARG A 63 24.81 8.83 33.71
C ARG A 63 26.31 8.64 33.94
N THR A 64 27.10 8.61 32.87
CA THR A 64 28.54 8.37 32.91
C THR A 64 29.36 9.68 32.91
N ALA A 65 28.70 10.83 32.74
CA ALA A 65 29.26 12.18 32.85
C ALA A 65 28.84 12.84 34.17
#